data_AF-A0A0A9Z1L9-F1
#
_entry.id   AF-A0A0A9Z1L9-F1
#
_cell.length_a   1.000
_cell.length_b   1.000
_cell.length_c   1.000
_cell.angle_alpha   90.00
_cell.angle_beta   90.00
_cell.angle_gamma   90.00
#
_symmetry.space_group_name_H-M   'P 1'
#
loop_
_entity.id
_entity.type
_entity.pdbx_description
1 polymer ?
#
loop_
_entity_poly.entity_id
_entity_poly.type
_entity_poly.pdbx_seq_one_letter_code
_entity_poly.pdbx_strand_id
1 'polypeptide(L)'
;MFAQAIHANTMECYYSLSEQFLTQAEPSYCAITTLAMCFNALNLDPGIQWRKPWRWYTEEILGLCYPLHKIKENGITFSEFVALARCNGVSVEPHYADTVTANDLREKVKSVCIRPVADAYTTASSTDGSAVQQHTPSKRIIVASYSRKSLNQTGDGHMSPIGGYHEPSDHVLILDVARFKYPPYWVP
;
A
#
# COMPACT_ATOMS: atom_id res chain seq x y z
N MET A 1 8.79 2.09 18.90
CA MET A 1 8.35 2.48 17.54
C MET A 1 6.90 2.10 17.25
N PHE A 2 6.56 0.84 17.01
CA PHE A 2 5.20 0.44 16.60
C PHE A 2 4.09 0.89 17.57
N ALA A 3 4.22 0.57 18.86
CA ALA A 3 3.26 1.00 19.87
C ALA A 3 3.15 2.54 19.94
N GLN A 4 4.27 3.27 19.88
CA GLN A 4 4.27 4.74 19.89
C GLN A 4 3.53 5.31 18.67
N ALA A 5 3.77 4.76 17.47
CA ALA A 5 3.11 5.20 16.25
C ALA A 5 1.59 4.94 16.27
N ILE A 6 1.14 3.81 16.85
CA ILE A 6 -0.29 3.56 17.07
C ILE A 6 -0.90 4.62 18.00
N HIS A 7 -0.28 4.87 19.15
CA HIS A 7 -0.79 5.87 20.11
C HIS A 7 -0.78 7.29 19.53
N ALA A 8 0.13 7.57 18.59
CA ALA A 8 0.24 8.83 17.87
C ALA A 8 -0.72 8.95 16.66
N ASN A 9 -1.54 7.94 16.36
CA ASN A 9 -2.43 7.90 15.19
C ASN A 9 -1.71 8.06 13.84
N THR A 10 -0.47 7.61 13.73
CA THR A 10 0.38 7.72 12.53
C THR A 10 0.49 6.39 11.76
N MET A 11 -0.43 5.47 12.03
CA MET A 11 -0.47 4.09 11.49
C MET A 11 -1.78 3.82 10.74
N GLU A 12 -2.46 4.84 10.21
CA GLU A 12 -3.80 4.67 9.59
C GLU A 12 -3.79 3.65 8.45
N CYS A 13 -2.73 3.65 7.63
CA CYS A 13 -2.57 2.68 6.54
C CYS A 13 -2.41 1.24 7.03
N TYR A 14 -1.84 1.03 8.22
CA TYR A 14 -1.53 -0.29 8.74
C TYR A 14 -2.78 -1.15 8.90
N TYR A 15 -3.88 -0.58 9.39
CA TYR A 15 -5.08 -1.34 9.69
C TYR A 15 -5.60 -2.07 8.44
N SER A 16 -5.88 -1.33 7.36
CA SER A 16 -6.39 -1.91 6.11
C SER A 16 -5.36 -2.77 5.39
N LEU A 17 -4.07 -2.38 5.40
CA LEU A 17 -3.02 -3.16 4.74
C LEU A 17 -2.71 -4.48 5.47
N SER A 18 -2.81 -4.49 6.80
CA SER A 18 -2.50 -5.69 7.61
C SER A 18 -3.49 -6.82 7.37
N GLU A 19 -4.78 -6.49 7.17
CA GLU A 19 -5.83 -7.44 6.76
C GLU A 19 -5.50 -8.11 5.42
N GLN A 20 -4.78 -7.39 4.56
CA GLN A 20 -4.44 -7.79 3.21
C GLN A 20 -2.99 -8.24 3.08
N PHE A 21 -2.27 -8.52 4.17
CA PHE A 21 -0.84 -8.75 4.07
C PHE A 21 -0.51 -10.09 3.41
N LEU A 22 -0.07 -10.04 2.15
CA LEU A 22 0.23 -11.21 1.32
C LEU A 22 1.74 -11.49 1.26
N THR A 23 2.08 -12.76 1.02
CA THR A 23 3.44 -13.17 0.63
C THR A 23 3.48 -13.25 -0.90
N GLN A 24 4.47 -12.63 -1.54
CA GLN A 24 4.63 -12.73 -2.99
C GLN A 24 4.85 -14.19 -3.42
N ALA A 25 4.09 -14.67 -4.42
CA ALA A 25 4.15 -16.07 -4.82
C ALA A 25 5.42 -16.43 -5.60
N GLU A 26 6.03 -15.44 -6.28
CA GLU A 26 7.27 -15.60 -7.04
C GLU A 26 8.28 -14.51 -6.64
N PRO A 27 9.60 -14.75 -6.73
CA PRO A 27 10.63 -13.76 -6.40
C PRO A 27 10.49 -12.42 -7.15
N SER A 28 9.93 -12.42 -8.36
CA SER A 28 9.71 -11.25 -9.20
C SER A 28 8.34 -10.59 -9.05
N TYR A 29 7.45 -11.15 -8.21
CA TYR A 29 6.05 -10.68 -8.10
C TYR A 29 5.83 -9.55 -7.10
N CYS A 30 6.84 -9.08 -6.37
CA CYS A 30 6.71 -8.06 -5.33
C CYS A 30 5.78 -6.89 -5.70
N ALA A 31 5.87 -6.40 -6.94
CA ALA A 31 5.07 -5.31 -7.45
C ALA A 31 3.57 -5.67 -7.61
N ILE A 32 3.24 -6.82 -8.22
CA ILE A 32 1.83 -7.23 -8.38
C ILE A 32 1.23 -7.74 -7.07
N THR A 33 2.02 -8.36 -6.19
CA THR A 33 1.58 -8.67 -4.83
C THR A 33 1.20 -7.38 -4.10
N THR A 34 2.04 -6.36 -4.20
CA THR A 34 1.78 -5.04 -3.59
C THR A 34 0.50 -4.41 -4.15
N LEU A 35 0.25 -4.48 -5.47
CA LEU A 35 -1.00 -4.00 -6.06
C LEU A 35 -2.22 -4.76 -5.52
N ALA A 36 -2.16 -6.10 -5.44
CA ALA A 36 -3.26 -6.90 -4.92
C ALA A 36 -3.57 -6.51 -3.46
N MET A 37 -2.54 -6.32 -2.63
CA MET A 37 -2.72 -5.81 -1.26
C MET A 37 -3.40 -4.45 -1.24
N CYS A 38 -2.91 -3.51 -2.05
CA CYS A 38 -3.44 -2.14 -2.09
C CYS A 38 -4.90 -2.11 -2.57
N PHE A 39 -5.23 -2.86 -3.61
CA PHE A 39 -6.59 -2.85 -4.18
C PHE A 39 -7.62 -3.45 -3.24
N ASN A 40 -7.27 -4.54 -2.55
CA ASN A 40 -8.13 -5.12 -1.53
C ASN A 40 -8.29 -4.16 -0.34
N ALA A 41 -7.23 -3.48 0.10
CA ALA A 41 -7.30 -2.50 1.20
C ALA A 41 -8.14 -1.26 0.84
N LEU A 42 -8.16 -0.89 -0.46
CA LEU A 42 -9.02 0.13 -1.04
C LEU A 42 -10.46 -0.35 -1.30
N ASN A 43 -10.78 -1.63 -1.07
CA ASN A 43 -12.07 -2.25 -1.36
C ASN A 43 -12.47 -2.13 -2.85
N LEU A 44 -11.50 -2.24 -3.76
CA LEU A 44 -11.77 -2.22 -5.18
C LEU A 44 -12.41 -3.54 -5.64
N ASP A 45 -13.34 -3.43 -6.57
CA ASP A 45 -14.01 -4.57 -7.17
C ASP A 45 -13.27 -4.99 -8.46
N PRO A 46 -12.66 -6.18 -8.51
CA PRO A 46 -11.98 -6.65 -9.72
C PRO A 46 -12.94 -6.94 -10.88
N GLY A 47 -14.26 -6.95 -10.65
CA GLY A 47 -15.27 -7.29 -11.66
C GLY A 47 -15.29 -8.77 -12.04
N ILE A 48 -14.34 -9.56 -11.54
CA ILE A 48 -14.13 -10.97 -11.86
C ILE A 48 -14.21 -11.80 -10.60
N GLN A 49 -14.84 -12.96 -10.71
CA GLN A 49 -14.99 -13.91 -9.61
C GLN A 49 -13.65 -14.60 -9.32
N TRP A 50 -13.23 -14.56 -8.06
CA TRP A 50 -12.10 -15.33 -7.58
C TRP A 50 -12.55 -16.71 -7.06
N ARG A 51 -13.50 -16.73 -6.12
CA ARG A 51 -14.09 -17.94 -5.54
C ARG A 51 -15.54 -17.65 -5.18
N LYS A 52 -16.51 -18.37 -5.74
CA LYS A 52 -17.95 -18.09 -5.50
C LYS A 52 -18.28 -18.01 -3.99
N PRO A 53 -19.02 -16.97 -3.53
CA PRO A 53 -19.55 -15.80 -4.26
C PRO A 53 -18.59 -14.58 -4.35
N TRP A 54 -17.35 -14.72 -3.90
CA TRP A 54 -16.39 -13.66 -3.67
C TRP A 54 -15.61 -13.21 -4.92
N ARG A 55 -15.38 -11.90 -4.96
CA ARG A 55 -14.50 -11.20 -5.91
C ARG A 55 -13.38 -10.57 -5.09
N TRP A 56 -12.14 -10.84 -5.46
CA TRP A 56 -10.97 -10.45 -4.66
C TRP A 56 -9.74 -10.34 -5.54
N TYR A 57 -8.89 -9.35 -5.32
CA TYR A 57 -7.64 -9.27 -6.07
C TYR A 57 -6.64 -10.32 -5.59
N THR A 58 -6.03 -10.98 -6.57
CA THR A 58 -4.87 -11.85 -6.43
C THR A 58 -3.87 -11.49 -7.53
N GLU A 59 -2.64 -11.99 -7.42
CA GLU A 59 -1.62 -11.82 -8.47
C GLU A 59 -2.13 -12.33 -9.83
N GLU A 60 -2.92 -13.41 -9.86
CA GLU A 60 -3.48 -13.97 -11.08
C GLU A 60 -4.46 -13.03 -11.79
N ILE A 61 -5.34 -12.37 -11.03
CA ILE A 61 -6.34 -11.43 -11.58
C ILE A 61 -5.67 -10.20 -12.18
N LEU A 62 -4.54 -9.75 -11.61
CA LEU A 62 -3.76 -8.64 -12.17
C LEU A 62 -3.11 -8.99 -13.51
N GLY A 63 -2.93 -10.29 -13.80
CA GLY A 63 -2.39 -10.81 -15.05
C GLY A 63 -3.21 -10.49 -16.30
N LEU A 64 -4.41 -9.93 -16.16
CA LEU A 64 -5.28 -9.55 -17.28
C LEU A 64 -4.83 -8.27 -17.97
N CYS A 65 -4.20 -7.34 -17.25
CA CYS A 65 -3.63 -6.12 -17.82
C CYS A 65 -2.18 -6.30 -18.30
N TYR A 66 -1.49 -7.35 -17.86
CA TYR A 66 -0.10 -7.62 -18.24
C TYR A 66 0.26 -9.11 -18.09
N PRO A 67 0.90 -9.76 -19.08
CA PRO A 67 1.12 -11.21 -19.04
C PRO A 67 2.04 -11.65 -17.87
N LEU A 68 1.53 -12.55 -17.02
CA LEU A 68 2.25 -13.04 -15.83
C LEU A 68 3.60 -13.69 -16.11
N HIS A 69 3.78 -14.34 -17.27
CA HIS A 69 5.06 -14.95 -17.64
C HIS A 69 6.17 -13.90 -17.80
N LYS A 70 5.85 -12.72 -18.37
CA LYS A 70 6.81 -11.63 -18.52
C LYS A 70 7.20 -11.01 -17.18
N ILE A 71 6.22 -10.85 -16.28
CA ILE A 71 6.46 -10.39 -14.91
C ILE A 71 7.33 -11.40 -14.17
N LYS A 72 7.08 -12.70 -14.37
CA LYS A 72 7.83 -13.76 -13.70
C LYS A 72 9.31 -13.72 -14.10
N GLU A 73 9.59 -13.48 -15.38
CA GLU A 73 10.96 -13.39 -15.90
C GLU A 73 11.70 -12.12 -15.45
N ASN A 74 11.03 -10.95 -15.50
CA ASN A 74 11.73 -9.65 -15.44
C ASN A 74 11.32 -8.77 -14.24
N GLY A 75 10.28 -9.12 -13.50
CA GLY A 75 9.57 -8.18 -12.65
C GLY A 75 8.90 -7.09 -13.49
N ILE A 76 8.61 -5.94 -12.86
CA ILE A 76 8.13 -4.75 -13.56
C ILE A 76 8.80 -3.48 -13.02
N THR A 77 8.88 -2.48 -13.89
CA THR A 77 9.36 -1.14 -13.58
C THR A 77 8.32 -0.31 -12.82
N PHE A 78 8.73 0.82 -12.23
CA PHE A 78 7.80 1.72 -11.53
C PHE A 78 6.75 2.33 -12.47
N SER A 79 7.10 2.64 -13.72
CA SER A 79 6.14 3.13 -14.72
C SER A 79 5.12 2.06 -15.12
N GLU A 80 5.54 0.80 -15.24
CA GLU A 80 4.63 -0.34 -15.47
C GLU A 80 3.71 -0.59 -14.27
N PHE A 81 4.22 -0.46 -13.04
CA PHE A 81 3.40 -0.52 -11.82
C PHE A 81 2.29 0.53 -11.85
N VAL A 82 2.62 1.78 -12.22
CA VAL A 82 1.65 2.88 -12.37
C VAL A 82 0.63 2.58 -13.47
N ALA A 83 1.08 2.06 -14.62
CA ALA A 83 0.20 1.70 -15.73
C ALA A 83 -0.78 0.58 -15.35
N LEU A 84 -0.30 -0.46 -14.67
CA LEU A 84 -1.12 -1.54 -14.14
C LEU A 84 -2.16 -1.06 -13.12
N ALA A 85 -1.77 -0.13 -12.23
CA ALA A 85 -2.70 0.47 -11.29
C ALA A 85 -3.81 1.26 -11.98
N ARG A 86 -3.46 2.07 -12.99
CA ARG A 86 -4.44 2.82 -13.80
C ARG A 86 -5.33 1.90 -14.63
N CYS A 87 -4.80 0.79 -15.16
CA CYS A 87 -5.58 -0.21 -15.88
C CYS A 87 -6.71 -0.81 -15.02
N ASN A 88 -6.51 -0.88 -13.70
CA ASN A 88 -7.51 -1.34 -12.74
C ASN A 88 -8.39 -0.21 -12.18
N GLY A 89 -8.42 0.97 -12.82
CA GLY A 89 -9.32 2.07 -12.46
C GLY A 89 -8.88 2.90 -11.26
N VAL A 90 -7.64 2.75 -10.79
CA VAL A 90 -7.12 3.50 -9.63
C VAL A 90 -6.51 4.82 -10.06
N SER A 91 -6.82 5.90 -9.33
CA SER A 91 -6.09 7.17 -9.45
C SER A 91 -4.72 7.05 -8.80
N VAL A 92 -3.66 7.40 -9.56
CA VAL A 92 -2.27 7.24 -9.12
C VAL A 92 -1.49 8.52 -9.35
N GLU A 93 -0.87 9.01 -8.29
CA GLU A 93 0.06 10.16 -8.27
C GLU A 93 1.51 9.63 -8.15
N PRO A 94 2.23 9.44 -9.28
CA PRO A 94 3.60 8.96 -9.25
C PRO A 94 4.57 10.08 -8.89
N HIS A 95 5.54 9.77 -8.02
CA HIS A 95 6.66 10.65 -7.69
C HIS A 95 7.97 9.91 -7.94
N TYR A 96 8.87 10.49 -8.73
CA TYR A 96 10.19 9.92 -9.01
C TYR A 96 11.25 10.58 -8.15
N ALA A 97 12.23 9.82 -7.68
CA ALA A 97 13.23 10.27 -6.70
C ALA A 97 14.11 11.43 -7.19
N ASP A 98 14.23 11.62 -8.50
CA ASP A 98 14.92 12.74 -9.15
C ASP A 98 14.07 14.02 -9.29
N THR A 99 12.76 13.92 -9.01
CA THR A 99 11.78 15.02 -9.10
C THR A 99 11.27 15.53 -7.76
N VAL A 100 11.54 14.81 -6.67
CA VAL A 100 11.07 15.16 -5.32
C VAL A 100 12.20 15.08 -4.30
N THR A 101 12.03 15.77 -3.17
CA THR A 101 12.97 15.71 -2.06
C THR A 101 12.56 14.68 -1.01
N ALA A 102 13.48 14.33 -0.11
CA ALA A 102 13.14 13.52 1.05
C ALA A 102 12.11 14.19 1.96
N ASN A 103 12.05 15.53 1.99
CA ASN A 103 11.02 16.24 2.76
C ASN A 103 9.63 16.06 2.12
N ASP A 104 9.54 16.13 0.79
CA ASP A 104 8.28 15.89 0.07
C ASP A 104 7.75 14.47 0.32
N LEU A 105 8.64 13.47 0.38
CA LEU A 105 8.28 12.11 0.76
C LEU A 105 7.69 12.05 2.17
N ARG A 106 8.34 12.68 3.16
CA ARG A 106 7.83 12.72 4.55
C ARG A 106 6.46 13.35 4.62
N GLU A 107 6.25 14.49 3.97
CA GLU A 107 4.96 15.17 3.97
C GLU A 107 3.88 14.34 3.27
N LYS A 108 4.21 13.63 2.18
CA LYS A 108 3.26 12.72 1.54
C LYS A 108 2.89 11.55 2.45
N VAL A 109 3.88 10.90 3.07
CA VAL A 109 3.66 9.80 4.03
C VAL A 109 2.77 10.27 5.18
N LYS A 110 3.09 11.41 5.81
CA LYS A 110 2.28 11.99 6.89
C LYS A 110 0.85 12.25 6.43
N SER A 111 0.66 12.84 5.25
CA SER A 111 -0.67 13.14 4.72
C SER A 111 -1.55 11.91 4.48
N VAL A 112 -0.96 10.71 4.38
CA VAL A 112 -1.65 9.45 4.08
C VAL A 112 -1.74 8.54 5.32
N CYS A 113 -0.73 8.53 6.18
CA CYS A 113 -0.64 7.64 7.33
C CYS A 113 -1.14 8.26 8.64
N ILE A 114 -1.28 9.59 8.72
CA ILE A 114 -1.77 10.28 9.91
C ILE A 114 -3.27 10.52 9.77
N ARG A 115 -4.06 9.94 10.68
CA ARG A 115 -5.49 10.23 10.75
C ARG A 115 -5.71 11.58 11.45
N PRO A 116 -6.41 12.54 10.82
CA PRO A 116 -6.78 13.79 11.50
C PRO A 116 -7.65 13.49 12.71
N VAL A 117 -7.35 14.12 13.85
CA VAL A 117 -8.08 13.94 15.12
C VAL A 117 -9.58 14.25 14.96
N ALA A 118 -9.93 15.15 14.04
CA ALA A 118 -11.32 15.50 13.74
C ALA A 118 -12.17 14.32 13.21
N ASP A 119 -11.54 13.37 12.50
CA ASP A 119 -12.22 12.20 11.92
C ASP A 119 -12.26 10.99 12.87
N ALA A 120 -11.55 11.06 14.01
CA ALA A 120 -11.50 9.97 14.99
C ALA A 120 -12.75 9.93 15.88
N TYR A 121 -13.41 11.07 16.13
CA TYR A 121 -14.55 11.18 17.06
C TYR A 121 -15.93 10.97 16.41
N THR A 122 -16.04 10.98 15.08
CA THR A 122 -17.33 10.89 14.36
C THR A 122 -17.91 9.47 14.23
N THR A 123 -17.30 8.46 14.86
CA THR A 123 -17.83 7.08 14.90
C THR A 123 -18.76 6.82 16.09
N ALA A 124 -18.99 7.82 16.97
CA ALA A 124 -19.98 7.72 18.03
C ALA A 124 -21.38 8.13 17.55
N SER A 125 -22.18 7.14 17.15
CA SER A 125 -23.64 7.09 17.22
C SER A 125 -24.44 8.34 16.78
N SER A 126 -24.82 8.40 15.50
CA SER A 126 -26.02 9.14 15.09
C SER A 126 -27.23 8.18 15.15
N THR A 127 -28.07 8.34 16.18
CA THR A 127 -29.33 7.61 16.37
C THR A 127 -30.51 8.21 15.62
N ASP A 128 -30.27 9.10 14.65
CA ASP A 128 -31.34 9.76 13.91
C ASP A 128 -31.38 9.24 12.46
N GLY A 129 -32.52 8.71 12.04
CA GLY A 129 -32.73 7.96 10.80
C GLY A 129 -32.67 8.78 9.51
N SER A 130 -31.93 9.89 9.50
CA SER A 130 -31.65 10.67 8.30
C SER A 130 -30.26 10.29 7.77
N ALA A 131 -30.23 9.72 6.57
CA ALA A 131 -28.99 9.37 5.89
C ALA A 131 -28.19 10.64 5.56
N VAL A 132 -27.37 11.09 6.51
CA VAL A 132 -26.28 12.02 6.22
C VAL A 132 -25.34 11.27 5.30
N GLN A 133 -25.20 11.73 4.06
CA GLN A 133 -24.18 11.24 3.14
C GLN A 133 -22.83 11.69 3.68
N GLN A 134 -22.31 10.94 4.66
CA GLN A 134 -20.97 11.13 5.20
C GLN A 134 -20.01 10.93 4.04
N HIS A 135 -19.33 12.01 3.63
CA HIS A 135 -18.26 11.96 2.67
C HIS A 135 -17.12 11.19 3.33
N THR A 136 -17.09 9.87 3.14
CA THR A 136 -15.98 9.05 3.63
C THR A 136 -14.73 9.57 2.94
N PRO A 137 -13.68 9.98 3.67
CA PRO A 137 -12.44 10.40 3.03
C PRO A 137 -11.96 9.29 2.10
N SER A 138 -11.59 9.63 0.87
CA SER A 138 -11.06 8.64 -0.07
C SER A 138 -9.85 7.96 0.58
N LYS A 139 -9.93 6.63 0.78
CA LYS A 139 -8.81 5.83 1.27
C LYS A 139 -7.61 6.05 0.34
N ARG A 140 -6.46 6.37 0.92
CA ARG A 140 -5.19 6.52 0.20
C ARG A 140 -4.18 5.55 0.77
N ILE A 141 -3.30 5.06 -0.10
CA ILE A 141 -2.21 4.17 0.25
C ILE A 141 -0.96 4.71 -0.41
N ILE A 142 0.17 4.61 0.28
CA ILE A 142 1.48 4.96 -0.27
C ILE A 142 2.32 3.69 -0.46
N VAL A 143 2.97 3.59 -1.61
CA VAL A 143 3.83 2.47 -2.00
C VAL A 143 5.22 3.01 -2.29
N ALA A 144 6.25 2.34 -1.78
CA ALA A 144 7.64 2.66 -2.08
C ALA A 144 8.18 1.69 -3.12
N SER A 145 8.84 2.23 -4.16
CA SER A 145 9.75 1.50 -5.04
C SER A 145 11.17 1.90 -4.67
N TYR A 146 11.98 0.95 -4.22
CA TYR A 146 13.30 1.24 -3.64
C TYR A 146 14.32 0.14 -3.98
N SER A 147 15.61 0.45 -3.84
CA SER A 147 16.67 -0.54 -3.92
C SER A 147 16.93 -1.14 -2.53
N ARG A 148 16.96 -2.46 -2.43
CA ARG A 148 17.35 -3.14 -1.18
C ARG A 148 18.80 -2.86 -0.79
N LYS A 149 19.68 -2.61 -1.77
CA LYS A 149 21.10 -2.32 -1.52
C LYS A 149 21.30 -1.06 -0.68
N SER A 150 20.51 -0.01 -0.92
CA SER A 150 20.59 1.22 -0.11
C SER A 150 20.14 1.01 1.34
N LEU A 151 19.45 -0.10 1.63
CA LEU A 151 18.99 -0.48 2.96
C LEU A 151 19.84 -1.61 3.58
N ASN A 152 21.00 -1.93 3.01
CA ASN A 152 21.85 -3.06 3.41
C ASN A 152 21.12 -4.41 3.40
N GLN A 153 20.16 -4.57 2.50
CA GLN A 153 19.42 -5.80 2.29
C GLN A 153 19.90 -6.53 1.02
N THR A 154 19.66 -7.84 0.98
CA THR A 154 20.04 -8.65 -0.17
C THR A 154 19.02 -8.49 -1.30
N GLY A 155 19.48 -8.47 -2.55
CA GLY A 155 18.65 -8.23 -3.73
C GLY A 155 18.83 -6.83 -4.31
N ASP A 156 17.94 -6.42 -5.22
CA ASP A 156 17.99 -5.10 -5.85
C ASP A 156 16.65 -4.36 -5.70
N GLY A 157 16.00 -3.94 -6.80
CA GLY A 157 14.71 -3.27 -6.76
C GLY A 157 13.61 -4.08 -6.07
N HIS A 158 12.78 -3.40 -5.28
CA HIS A 158 11.65 -3.97 -4.57
C HIS A 158 10.51 -2.95 -4.44
N MET A 159 9.28 -3.44 -4.35
CA MET A 159 8.09 -2.62 -4.12
C MET A 159 7.27 -3.18 -2.96
N SER A 160 6.85 -2.32 -2.04
CA SER A 160 5.98 -2.68 -0.91
C SER A 160 5.25 -1.45 -0.36
N PRO A 161 4.07 -1.64 0.26
CA PRO A 161 3.33 -0.53 0.84
C PRO A 161 3.97 -0.04 2.14
N ILE A 162 3.80 1.26 2.42
CA ILE A 162 4.15 1.87 3.70
C ILE A 162 2.92 1.77 4.62
N GLY A 163 3.10 1.14 5.78
CA GLY A 163 2.05 0.93 6.78
C GLY A 163 1.89 2.09 7.77
N GLY A 164 2.91 2.92 7.95
CA GLY A 164 2.83 4.05 8.86
C GLY A 164 4.15 4.80 9.04
N TYR A 165 4.11 5.80 9.91
CA TYR A 165 5.23 6.70 10.17
C TYR A 165 5.46 6.84 11.68
N HIS A 166 6.71 6.94 12.09
CA HIS A 166 7.10 7.18 13.48
C HIS A 166 7.88 8.48 13.56
N GLU A 167 7.18 9.56 13.89
CA GLU A 167 7.73 10.92 13.91
C GLU A 167 8.98 11.07 14.80
N PRO A 168 9.02 10.53 16.04
CA PRO A 168 10.15 10.78 16.94
C PRO A 168 11.49 10.26 16.43
N SER A 169 11.48 9.20 15.61
CA SER A 169 12.70 8.66 15.00
C SER A 169 12.81 8.97 13.51
N ASP A 170 11.80 9.63 12.91
CA ASP A 170 11.70 9.84 11.47
C ASP A 170 11.84 8.53 10.68
N HIS A 171 10.98 7.53 10.97
CA HIS A 171 11.01 6.24 10.25
C HIS A 171 9.65 5.90 9.64
N VAL A 172 9.65 5.19 8.51
CA VAL A 172 8.48 4.57 7.89
C VAL A 172 8.46 3.06 8.13
N LEU A 173 7.26 2.50 8.30
CA LEU A 173 7.08 1.04 8.38
C LEU A 173 6.85 0.48 6.97
N ILE A 174 7.76 -0.37 6.48
CA ILE A 174 7.58 -1.12 5.24
C ILE A 174 6.89 -2.45 5.55
N LEU A 175 5.77 -2.73 4.87
CA LEU A 175 5.10 -4.03 4.92
C LEU A 175 5.63 -4.91 3.78
N ASP A 176 6.82 -5.46 3.96
CA ASP A 176 7.54 -6.19 2.91
C ASP A 176 6.80 -7.45 2.46
N VAL A 177 6.40 -7.49 1.18
CA VAL A 177 5.68 -8.63 0.59
C VAL A 177 6.57 -9.86 0.36
N ALA A 178 7.90 -9.71 0.41
CA ALA A 178 8.85 -10.83 0.44
C ALA A 178 8.93 -11.43 1.86
N ARG A 179 7.79 -11.86 2.41
CA ARG A 179 7.65 -12.27 3.82
C ARG A 179 8.45 -13.51 4.20
N PHE A 180 8.84 -14.32 3.21
CA PHE A 180 9.78 -15.43 3.40
C PHE A 180 11.23 -14.96 3.64
N LYS A 181 11.52 -13.67 3.43
CA LYS A 181 12.85 -13.09 3.45
C LYS A 181 13.03 -12.05 4.54
N TYR A 182 12.07 -11.13 4.68
CA TYR A 182 12.11 -10.07 5.67
C TYR A 182 10.73 -9.90 6.35
N PRO A 183 10.69 -9.67 7.68
CA PRO A 183 9.47 -9.22 8.35
C PRO A 183 9.16 -7.78 7.94
N PRO A 184 8.02 -7.19 8.36
CA PRO A 184 7.89 -5.74 8.38
C PRO A 184 9.03 -5.08 9.16
N TYR A 185 9.58 -3.98 8.63
CA TYR A 185 10.69 -3.27 9.25
C TYR A 185 10.56 -1.77 9.11
N TRP A 186 11.20 -1.06 10.03
CA TRP A 186 11.25 0.39 10.06
C TRP A 186 12.49 0.88 9.32
N VAL A 187 12.33 1.92 8.49
CA VAL A 187 13.40 2.53 7.68
C VAL A 187 13.41 4.03 7.92
N PRO A 188 14.58 4.66 8.12
CA PRO A 188 14.70 6.13 8.18
C PRO A 188 14.37 6.82 6.84
#